data_AF-A0A315BZG9-F1
#
_entry.id   AF-A0A315BZG9-F1
#
_cell.length_a   1.000
_cell.length_b   1.000
_cell.length_c   1.000
_cell.angle_alpha   90.00
_cell.angle_beta   90.00
_cell.angle_gamma   90.00
#
_symmetry.space_group_name_H-M   'P 1'
#
loop_
_entity.id
_entity.type
_entity.pdbx_description
1 polymer ?
#
loop_
_entity_poly.entity_id
_entity_poly.type
_entity_poly.pdbx_seq_one_letter_code
_entity_poly.pdbx_strand_id
1 'polypeptide(L)'
;MQKHHAWQTMMFVWGRMGLLWLAGLSIAGPGFARCLVMGDSIAQGAGAHAPHCRVMAEKGITTQDWVRRFGVSVERDAHTLDVVLISLGSNDGQNANATNLFKARSLLAQAKTVIWIAPGPKYPARSQILGVAREFGDVVYERPVEQMQDDGVHFDQMGYKRMASVLARY
;
A
#
# COMPACT_ATOMS: atom_id res chain seq x y z
N MET A 1 30.92 -47.14 80.59
CA MET A 1 30.47 -48.13 79.58
C MET A 1 30.03 -47.31 78.36
N GLN A 2 30.89 -47.13 77.35
CA GLN A 2 30.87 -47.83 76.04
C GLN A 2 29.55 -47.62 75.27
N LYS A 3 29.42 -47.20 73.98
CA LYS A 3 30.26 -46.99 72.77
C LYS A 3 29.42 -46.11 71.81
N HIS A 4 29.94 -45.05 71.19
CA HIS A 4 30.42 -44.89 69.78
C HIS A 4 29.42 -45.00 68.60
N HIS A 5 29.73 -44.16 67.57
CA HIS A 5 29.34 -44.13 66.14
C HIS A 5 28.40 -42.98 65.75
N ALA A 6 28.61 -42.19 64.69
CA ALA A 6 29.69 -42.07 63.71
C ALA A 6 29.57 -40.71 62.98
N TRP A 7 30.67 -40.34 62.33
CA TRP A 7 30.91 -39.13 61.55
C TRP A 7 30.17 -39.12 60.20
N GLN A 8 29.85 -37.94 59.66
CA GLN A 8 30.42 -37.47 58.37
C GLN A 8 29.90 -36.08 57.96
N THR A 9 30.89 -35.22 57.68
CA THR A 9 30.85 -33.89 57.08
C THR A 9 30.63 -33.98 55.58
N MET A 10 29.86 -33.07 54.96
CA MET A 10 30.16 -32.61 53.59
C MET A 10 29.53 -31.25 53.28
N MET A 11 30.42 -30.30 52.95
CA MET A 11 30.17 -28.97 52.39
C MET A 11 29.89 -29.04 50.86
N PHE A 12 29.63 -27.87 50.25
CA PHE A 12 29.69 -27.49 48.83
C PHE A 12 28.38 -27.65 48.03
N VAL A 13 27.93 -26.78 47.12
CA VAL A 13 28.47 -25.62 46.37
C VAL A 13 27.31 -24.64 46.10
N TRP A 14 27.53 -23.33 46.18
CA TRP A 14 26.65 -22.30 45.59
C TRP A 14 26.80 -22.28 44.05
N GLY A 15 25.76 -22.71 43.32
CA GLY A 15 25.68 -22.58 41.87
C GLY A 15 25.16 -21.21 41.45
N ARG A 16 26.05 -20.33 40.94
CA ARG A 16 25.67 -19.10 40.22
C ARG A 16 24.99 -19.49 38.90
N MET A 17 23.68 -19.29 38.79
CA MET A 17 22.98 -19.31 37.50
C MET A 17 23.28 -18.01 36.75
N GLY A 18 24.18 -18.09 35.77
CA GLY A 18 24.38 -17.03 34.78
C GLY A 18 23.16 -16.96 33.85
N LEU A 19 22.48 -15.81 33.83
CA LEU A 19 21.51 -15.47 32.79
C LEU A 19 22.26 -15.24 31.48
N LEU A 20 22.16 -16.18 30.55
CA LEU A 20 22.51 -15.99 29.15
C LEU A 20 21.45 -15.08 28.51
N TRP A 21 21.80 -13.80 28.33
CA TRP A 21 21.07 -12.90 27.44
C TRP A 21 21.31 -13.35 26.00
N LEU A 22 20.42 -14.20 25.47
CA LEU A 22 20.29 -14.36 24.04
C LEU A 22 19.65 -13.07 23.51
N ALA A 23 20.50 -12.14 23.07
CA ALA A 23 20.08 -11.04 22.21
C ALA A 23 19.48 -11.65 20.94
N GLY A 24 18.15 -11.76 20.91
CA GLY A 24 17.43 -12.13 19.71
C GLY A 24 17.69 -11.07 18.65
N LEU A 25 18.51 -11.39 17.65
CA LEU A 25 18.49 -10.65 16.40
C LEU A 25 17.09 -10.85 15.82
N SER A 26 16.22 -9.86 15.99
CA SER A 26 15.06 -9.70 15.14
C SER A 26 15.57 -9.52 13.72
N ILE A 27 15.57 -10.61 12.95
CA ILE A 27 15.72 -10.53 11.50
C ILE A 27 14.46 -9.80 11.04
N ALA A 28 14.57 -8.50 10.81
CA ALA A 28 13.55 -7.76 10.09
C ALA A 28 13.37 -8.52 8.76
N GLY A 29 12.29 -9.29 8.65
CA GLY A 29 11.91 -9.88 7.38
C GLY A 29 11.81 -8.79 6.32
N PRO A 30 11.98 -9.11 5.02
CA PRO A 30 11.84 -8.13 3.97
C PRO A 30 10.53 -7.38 4.19
N GLY A 31 10.63 -6.10 4.54
CA GLY A 31 9.47 -5.29 4.85
C GLY A 31 8.63 -5.24 3.59
N PHE A 32 7.49 -5.93 3.57
CA PHE A 32 6.53 -5.77 2.50
C PHE A 32 6.23 -4.27 2.39
N ALA A 33 6.52 -3.67 1.23
CA ALA A 33 6.19 -2.27 1.00
C ALA A 33 4.73 -2.05 1.38
N ARG A 34 4.47 -1.06 2.24
CA ARG A 34 3.10 -0.80 2.70
C ARG A 34 2.37 -0.07 1.57
N CYS A 35 1.79 -0.84 0.67
CA CYS A 35 1.19 -0.32 -0.55
C CYS A 35 -0.34 -0.33 -0.51
N LEU A 36 -0.93 0.68 -1.15
CA LEU A 36 -2.37 0.82 -1.36
C LEU A 36 -2.66 0.93 -2.86
N VAL A 37 -3.59 0.13 -3.36
CA VAL A 37 -4.20 0.30 -4.68
C VAL A 37 -5.64 0.75 -4.47
N MET A 38 -5.99 1.93 -4.96
CA MET A 38 -7.30 2.53 -4.74
C MET A 38 -7.97 3.04 -6.01
N GLY A 39 -9.29 2.93 -6.05
CA GLY A 39 -10.10 3.57 -7.09
C GLY A 39 -11.12 2.66 -7.76
N ASP A 40 -11.16 2.67 -9.09
CA ASP A 40 -12.20 2.02 -9.88
C ASP A 40 -11.83 0.59 -10.38
N SER A 41 -12.48 0.13 -11.46
CA SER A 41 -12.24 -1.19 -12.05
C SER A 41 -10.80 -1.38 -12.54
N ILE A 42 -10.12 -0.31 -12.93
CA ILE A 42 -8.71 -0.40 -13.34
C ILE A 42 -7.84 -0.65 -12.10
N ALA A 43 -8.12 0.02 -10.97
CA ALA A 43 -7.45 -0.25 -9.70
C ALA A 43 -7.73 -1.67 -9.21
N GLN A 44 -8.96 -2.20 -9.38
CA GLN A 44 -9.26 -3.60 -9.05
C GLN A 44 -8.38 -4.57 -9.87
N GLY A 45 -8.25 -4.35 -11.18
CA GLY A 45 -7.40 -5.18 -12.03
C GLY A 45 -5.91 -5.08 -11.65
N ALA A 46 -5.44 -3.89 -11.29
CA ALA A 46 -4.08 -3.70 -10.79
C ALA A 46 -3.85 -4.42 -9.45
N GLY A 47 -4.81 -4.33 -8.53
CA GLY A 47 -4.78 -5.02 -7.23
C GLY A 47 -4.74 -6.54 -7.37
N ALA A 48 -5.44 -7.11 -8.35
CA ALA A 48 -5.38 -8.54 -8.64
C ALA A 48 -3.97 -9.02 -9.07
N HIS A 49 -3.13 -8.12 -9.59
CA HIS A 49 -1.74 -8.39 -9.97
C HIS A 49 -0.71 -7.93 -8.93
N ALA A 50 -1.16 -7.29 -7.85
CA ALA A 50 -0.35 -6.81 -6.73
C ALA A 50 -0.90 -7.37 -5.41
N PRO A 51 -0.87 -8.71 -5.19
CA PRO A 51 -1.56 -9.37 -4.07
C PRO A 51 -1.02 -9.00 -2.68
N HIS A 52 0.14 -8.35 -2.61
CA HIS A 52 0.73 -7.86 -1.36
C HIS A 52 0.23 -6.46 -0.98
N CYS A 53 -0.46 -5.75 -1.88
CA CYS A 53 -1.02 -4.44 -1.61
C CYS A 53 -2.43 -4.52 -1.04
N ARG A 54 -2.74 -3.61 -0.12
CA ARG A 54 -4.12 -3.38 0.28
C ARG A 54 -4.89 -2.81 -0.91
N VAL A 55 -6.09 -3.33 -1.17
CA VAL A 55 -6.94 -2.85 -2.27
C VAL A 55 -8.19 -2.18 -1.70
N MET A 56 -8.41 -0.91 -2.07
CA MET A 56 -9.63 -0.15 -1.77
C MET A 56 -10.23 0.34 -3.09
N ALA A 57 -10.77 -0.61 -3.86
CA ALA A 57 -11.25 -0.34 -5.20
C ALA A 57 -12.61 -0.99 -5.49
N GLU A 58 -13.45 -0.27 -6.23
CA GLU A 58 -14.80 -0.69 -6.56
C GLU A 58 -15.13 -0.35 -8.02
N LYS A 59 -15.60 -1.34 -8.78
CA LYS A 59 -15.96 -1.17 -10.18
C LYS A 59 -16.99 -0.05 -10.34
N GLY A 60 -16.69 0.91 -11.23
CA GLY A 60 -17.59 2.01 -11.57
C GLY A 60 -17.64 3.15 -10.53
N ILE A 61 -16.87 3.07 -9.44
CA ILE A 61 -16.90 4.11 -8.41
C ILE A 61 -16.40 5.46 -8.97
N THR A 62 -17.11 6.52 -8.61
CA THR A 62 -16.66 7.90 -8.88
C THR A 62 -15.66 8.34 -7.81
N THR A 63 -14.86 9.37 -8.10
CA THR A 63 -13.95 9.97 -7.10
C THR A 63 -14.71 10.42 -5.85
N GLN A 64 -15.90 11.01 -6.03
CA GLN A 64 -16.71 11.49 -4.92
C GLN A 64 -17.16 10.35 -4.00
N ASP A 65 -17.68 9.27 -4.59
CA ASP A 65 -18.18 8.12 -3.83
C ASP A 65 -17.04 7.37 -3.16
N TRP A 66 -15.88 7.28 -3.82
CA TRP A 66 -14.69 6.70 -3.22
C TRP A 66 -14.27 7.47 -1.97
N VAL A 67 -14.21 8.80 -2.05
CA VAL A 67 -13.86 9.66 -0.90
C VAL A 67 -14.86 9.48 0.25
N ARG A 68 -16.17 9.42 -0.05
CA ARG A 68 -17.20 9.19 0.98
C ARG A 68 -17.06 7.84 1.65
N ARG A 69 -16.76 6.79 0.87
CA ARG A 69 -16.72 5.40 1.33
C ARG A 69 -15.44 5.05 2.09
N PHE A 70 -14.29 5.48 1.58
CA PHE A 70 -12.98 5.02 2.08
C PHE A 70 -12.15 6.12 2.74
N GLY A 71 -12.52 7.40 2.58
CA GLY A 71 -11.64 8.52 2.91
C GLY A 71 -11.17 8.53 4.36
N VAL A 72 -12.07 8.31 5.32
CA VAL A 72 -11.73 8.25 6.76
C VAL A 72 -10.72 7.14 7.07
N SER A 73 -10.89 5.97 6.44
CA SER A 73 -9.97 4.85 6.67
C SER A 73 -8.60 5.09 6.05
N VAL A 74 -8.56 5.70 4.86
CA VAL A 74 -7.31 6.00 4.17
C VAL A 74 -6.53 7.11 4.87
N GLU A 75 -7.18 8.17 5.29
CA GLU A 75 -6.53 9.29 5.99
C GLU A 75 -5.85 8.85 7.28
N ARG A 76 -6.55 8.04 8.09
CA ARG A 76 -5.98 7.46 9.32
C ARG A 76 -4.71 6.66 9.03
N ASP A 77 -4.70 5.89 7.96
CA ASP A 77 -3.63 4.95 7.65
C ASP A 77 -2.57 5.55 6.68
N ALA A 78 -2.70 6.81 6.27
CA ALA A 78 -1.87 7.40 5.21
C ALA A 78 -0.38 7.51 5.57
N HIS A 79 -0.07 7.84 6.83
CA HIS A 79 1.30 7.83 7.40
C HIS A 79 1.96 6.44 7.33
N THR A 80 1.14 5.45 7.06
CA THR A 80 1.47 4.05 7.06
C THR A 80 1.75 3.54 5.63
N LEU A 81 1.69 4.38 4.61
CA LEU A 81 1.82 3.96 3.21
C LEU A 81 3.13 4.45 2.57
N ASP A 82 3.86 3.54 1.94
CA ASP A 82 5.07 3.85 1.19
C ASP A 82 4.71 4.23 -0.26
N VAL A 83 3.82 3.47 -0.89
CA VAL A 83 3.37 3.72 -2.27
C VAL A 83 1.86 3.58 -2.40
N VAL A 84 1.24 4.48 -3.15
CA VAL A 84 -0.20 4.46 -3.45
C VAL A 84 -0.41 4.55 -4.95
N LEU A 85 -1.18 3.62 -5.51
CA LEU A 85 -1.64 3.67 -6.89
C LEU A 85 -3.12 4.09 -6.92
N ILE A 86 -3.42 5.15 -7.66
CA ILE A 86 -4.76 5.71 -7.78
C ILE A 86 -5.29 5.53 -9.21
N SER A 87 -6.47 4.94 -9.35
CA SER A 87 -7.28 5.01 -10.58
C SER A 87 -8.66 5.57 -10.26
N LEU A 88 -8.81 6.89 -10.39
CA LEU A 88 -10.08 7.60 -10.20
C LEU A 88 -10.32 8.56 -11.37
N GLY A 89 -11.51 9.14 -11.44
CA GLY A 89 -11.86 10.14 -12.46
C GLY A 89 -12.47 9.58 -13.76
N SER A 90 -12.18 8.33 -14.15
CA SER A 90 -12.73 7.76 -15.40
C SER A 90 -14.27 7.62 -15.35
N ASN A 91 -14.84 7.35 -14.18
CA ASN A 91 -16.29 7.21 -13.99
C ASN A 91 -16.98 8.51 -13.56
N ASP A 92 -16.25 9.60 -13.36
CA ASP A 92 -16.83 10.87 -12.91
C ASP A 92 -17.63 11.57 -14.03
N GLY A 93 -17.42 11.13 -15.28
CA GLY A 93 -18.11 11.64 -16.46
C GLY A 93 -17.94 13.15 -16.62
N GLN A 94 -19.02 13.85 -16.94
CA GLN A 94 -19.03 15.32 -17.06
C GLN A 94 -18.96 16.04 -15.71
N ASN A 95 -19.14 15.33 -14.60
CA ASN A 95 -19.05 15.87 -13.25
C ASN A 95 -17.62 15.80 -12.69
N ALA A 96 -16.66 15.35 -13.49
CA ALA A 96 -15.24 15.36 -13.16
C ALA A 96 -14.85 16.76 -12.70
N ASN A 97 -14.46 16.88 -11.44
CA ASN A 97 -14.00 18.12 -10.85
C ASN A 97 -12.70 17.91 -10.09
N ALA A 98 -11.82 18.90 -10.20
CA ALA A 98 -10.53 18.88 -9.54
C ALA A 98 -10.67 18.83 -8.00
N THR A 99 -11.76 19.34 -7.43
CA THR A 99 -11.98 19.38 -5.97
C THR A 99 -12.02 17.98 -5.36
N ASN A 100 -12.75 17.04 -5.95
CA ASN A 100 -12.83 15.67 -5.45
C ASN A 100 -11.51 14.92 -5.63
N LEU A 101 -10.82 15.14 -6.76
CA LEU A 101 -9.52 14.53 -7.04
C LEU A 101 -8.45 15.04 -6.07
N PHE A 102 -8.43 16.35 -5.83
CA PHE A 102 -7.58 17.00 -4.85
C PHE A 102 -7.89 16.47 -3.44
N LYS A 103 -9.17 16.35 -3.07
CA LYS A 103 -9.57 15.78 -1.78
C LYS A 103 -9.13 14.33 -1.64
N ALA A 104 -9.29 13.50 -2.67
CA ALA A 104 -8.80 12.12 -2.65
C ALA A 104 -7.28 12.09 -2.43
N ARG A 105 -6.54 13.00 -3.09
CA ARG A 105 -5.09 13.12 -2.92
C ARG A 105 -4.67 13.63 -1.55
N SER A 106 -5.37 14.61 -1.00
CA SER A 106 -4.99 15.25 0.27
C SER A 106 -5.11 14.30 1.45
N LEU A 107 -6.02 13.33 1.40
CA LEU A 107 -6.12 12.25 2.39
C LEU A 107 -4.83 11.40 2.45
N LEU A 108 -3.99 11.45 1.42
CA LEU A 108 -2.72 10.75 1.29
C LEU A 108 -1.52 11.66 1.54
N ALA A 109 -1.68 12.81 2.22
CA ALA A 109 -0.60 13.79 2.41
C ALA A 109 0.67 13.22 3.05
N GLN A 110 0.55 12.13 3.81
CA GLN A 110 1.67 11.47 4.49
C GLN A 110 2.22 10.23 3.76
N ALA A 111 1.65 9.85 2.61
CA ALA A 111 2.18 8.77 1.81
C ALA A 111 3.46 9.21 1.10
N LYS A 112 4.49 8.34 1.02
CA LYS A 112 5.80 8.72 0.44
C LYS A 112 5.74 8.89 -1.07
N THR A 113 5.04 8.01 -1.77
CA THR A 113 4.88 8.07 -3.23
C THR A 113 3.44 7.84 -3.60
N VAL A 114 2.92 8.68 -4.49
CA VAL A 114 1.60 8.50 -5.10
C VAL A 114 1.76 8.45 -6.61
N ILE A 115 1.08 7.48 -7.22
CA ILE A 115 1.09 7.20 -8.65
C ILE A 115 -0.34 7.29 -9.14
N TRP A 116 -0.60 8.20 -10.08
CA TRP A 116 -1.88 8.32 -10.76
C TRP A 116 -1.86 7.52 -12.06
N ILE A 117 -2.83 6.63 -12.25
CA ILE A 117 -3.13 6.10 -13.57
C ILE A 117 -3.94 7.16 -14.31
N ALA A 118 -3.34 7.78 -15.32
CA ALA A 118 -4.04 8.79 -16.09
C ALA A 118 -5.17 8.15 -16.91
N PRO A 119 -6.42 8.65 -16.83
CA PRO A 119 -7.47 8.27 -17.76
C PRO A 119 -7.05 8.55 -19.21
N GLY A 120 -7.69 7.87 -20.16
CA GLY A 120 -7.44 8.12 -21.58
C GLY A 120 -7.82 9.54 -22.00
N PRO A 121 -7.39 10.00 -23.19
CA PRO A 121 -7.64 11.37 -23.66
C PRO A 121 -9.12 11.77 -23.75
N LYS A 122 -10.03 10.78 -23.92
CA LYS A 122 -11.48 11.01 -23.99
C LYS A 122 -12.12 11.41 -22.66
N TYR A 123 -11.42 11.25 -21.53
CA TYR A 123 -12.00 11.48 -20.20
C TYR A 123 -11.71 12.90 -19.71
N PRO A 124 -12.74 13.69 -19.34
CA PRO A 124 -12.55 15.06 -18.84
C PRO A 124 -11.63 15.15 -17.62
N ALA A 125 -11.66 14.15 -16.75
CA ALA A 125 -10.84 14.09 -15.53
C ALA A 125 -9.32 14.07 -15.81
N ARG A 126 -8.88 13.73 -17.03
CA ARG A 126 -7.45 13.57 -17.34
C ARG A 126 -6.67 14.85 -17.06
N SER A 127 -7.09 16.00 -17.59
CA SER A 127 -6.38 17.27 -17.39
C SER A 127 -6.34 17.68 -15.91
N GLN A 128 -7.40 17.39 -15.16
CA GLN A 128 -7.49 17.66 -13.73
C GLN A 128 -6.53 16.78 -12.93
N ILE A 129 -6.45 15.49 -13.24
CA ILE A 129 -5.50 14.56 -12.62
C ILE A 129 -4.06 14.98 -12.90
N LEU A 130 -3.73 15.39 -14.13
CA LEU A 130 -2.41 15.90 -14.46
C LEU A 130 -2.07 17.19 -13.68
N GLY A 131 -3.08 18.04 -13.44
CA GLY A 131 -2.94 19.23 -12.59
C GLY A 131 -2.66 18.86 -11.12
N VAL A 132 -3.49 18.01 -10.53
CA VAL A 132 -3.34 17.53 -9.14
C VAL A 132 -1.99 16.82 -8.97
N ALA A 133 -1.65 15.89 -9.86
CA ALA A 133 -0.38 15.17 -9.79
C ALA A 133 0.82 16.13 -9.82
N ARG A 134 0.79 17.15 -10.70
CA ARG A 134 1.82 18.18 -10.75
C ARG A 134 1.92 18.97 -9.44
N GLU A 135 0.78 19.33 -8.85
CA GLU A 135 0.73 20.12 -7.61
C GLU A 135 1.30 19.36 -6.41
N PHE A 136 1.07 18.05 -6.32
CA PHE A 136 1.59 17.21 -5.24
C PHE A 136 2.95 16.57 -5.54
N GLY A 137 3.50 16.76 -6.75
CA GLY A 137 4.73 16.07 -7.19
C GLY A 137 4.56 14.56 -7.36
N ASP A 138 3.34 14.12 -7.66
CA ASP A 138 3.01 12.71 -7.86
C ASP A 138 3.53 12.20 -9.22
N VAL A 139 3.72 10.88 -9.30
CA VAL A 139 4.04 10.20 -10.55
C VAL A 139 2.75 10.00 -11.36
N VAL A 140 2.82 10.19 -12.67
CA VAL A 140 1.73 9.83 -13.58
C VAL A 140 2.15 8.63 -14.40
N TYR A 141 1.40 7.53 -14.27
CA TYR A 141 1.49 6.38 -15.16
C TYR A 141 0.54 6.57 -16.34
N GLU A 142 1.12 6.82 -17.51
CA GLU A 142 0.37 6.85 -18.77
C GLU A 142 -0.03 5.45 -19.20
N ARG A 143 -1.16 5.34 -19.90
CA ARG A 143 -1.71 4.05 -20.34
C ARG A 143 -1.29 3.77 -21.79
N PRO A 144 -0.26 2.95 -22.03
CA PRO A 144 0.17 2.60 -23.39
C PRO A 144 -0.95 1.88 -24.14
N VAL A 145 -1.24 2.32 -25.37
CA VAL A 145 -2.35 1.80 -26.20
C VAL A 145 -2.17 0.31 -26.50
N GLU A 146 -0.93 -0.12 -26.67
CA GLU A 146 -0.55 -1.51 -26.94
C GLU A 146 -0.73 -2.46 -25.74
N GLN A 147 -1.17 -1.95 -24.59
CA GLN A 147 -1.44 -2.73 -23.38
C GLN A 147 -2.89 -2.58 -22.90
N MET A 148 -3.78 -2.13 -23.79
CA MET A 148 -5.20 -1.94 -23.52
C MET A 148 -6.02 -3.07 -24.13
N GLN A 149 -7.17 -3.37 -23.51
CA GLN A 149 -8.22 -4.18 -24.11
C GLN A 149 -8.92 -3.40 -25.24
N ASP A 150 -9.75 -4.10 -26.00
CA ASP A 150 -10.54 -3.56 -27.10
C ASP A 150 -11.46 -2.38 -26.69
N ASP A 151 -11.81 -2.27 -25.40
CA ASP A 151 -12.62 -1.17 -24.89
C ASP A 151 -11.85 0.17 -24.77
N GLY A 152 -10.51 0.13 -24.85
CA GLY A 152 -9.63 1.29 -24.68
C GLY A 152 -9.68 1.92 -23.28
N VAL A 153 -10.21 1.19 -22.29
CA VAL A 153 -10.39 1.63 -20.90
C VAL A 153 -9.58 0.78 -19.95
N HIS A 154 -9.65 -0.55 -20.08
CA HIS A 154 -8.97 -1.49 -19.18
C HIS A 154 -7.66 -1.97 -19.81
N PHE A 155 -6.68 -2.27 -18.95
CA PHE A 155 -5.45 -2.90 -19.40
C PHE A 155 -5.71 -4.36 -19.79
N ASP A 156 -4.93 -4.87 -20.73
CA ASP A 156 -4.81 -6.30 -20.91
C ASP A 156 -4.00 -6.95 -19.76
N GLN A 157 -3.80 -8.27 -19.82
CA GLN A 157 -3.05 -8.98 -18.79
C GLN A 157 -1.59 -8.50 -18.68
N MET A 158 -0.96 -8.12 -19.78
CA MET A 158 0.41 -7.65 -19.81
C MET A 158 0.54 -6.24 -19.23
N GLY A 159 -0.42 -5.36 -19.52
CA GLY A 159 -0.54 -4.02 -18.96
C GLY A 159 -0.67 -4.06 -17.45
N TYR A 160 -1.54 -4.93 -16.91
CA TYR A 160 -1.66 -5.07 -15.45
C TYR A 160 -0.39 -5.65 -14.81
N LYS A 161 0.28 -6.62 -15.43
CA LYS A 161 1.58 -7.14 -14.95
C LYS A 161 2.65 -6.04 -14.93
N ARG A 162 2.70 -5.20 -15.98
CA ARG A 162 3.64 -4.07 -16.04
C ARG A 162 3.34 -3.03 -14.96
N MET A 163 2.07 -2.70 -14.75
CA MET A 163 1.65 -1.81 -13.67
C MET A 163 2.11 -2.32 -12.30
N ALA A 164 1.87 -3.61 -12.01
CA ALA A 164 2.33 -4.22 -10.77
C ALA A 164 3.86 -4.16 -10.60
N SER A 165 4.61 -4.27 -11.70
CA SER A 165 6.07 -4.10 -11.69
C SER A 165 6.52 -2.65 -11.41
N VAL A 166 5.68 -1.65 -11.66
CA VAL A 166 5.95 -0.26 -11.27
C VAL A 166 5.77 -0.09 -9.77
N LEU A 167 4.68 -0.62 -9.22
CA LEU A 167 4.44 -0.61 -7.76
C LEU A 167 5.60 -1.23 -7.00
N ALA A 168 6.14 -2.35 -7.48
CA ALA A 168 7.23 -3.07 -6.84
C ALA A 168 8.61 -2.36 -6.86
N ARG A 169 8.73 -1.21 -7.54
CA ARG A 169 9.98 -0.40 -7.55
C ARG A 169 10.08 0.58 -6.39
N TYR A 170 9.01 0.73 -5.62
CA TYR A 170 8.88 1.65 -4.49
C TYR A 170 8.70 0.86 -3.19
#